data_AF-A0A4Q5XBF9-F1
#
_entry.id   AF-A0A4Q5XBF9-F1
#
_cell.length_a   1.000
_cell.length_b   1.000
_cell.length_c   1.000
_cell.angle_alpha   90.00
_cell.angle_beta   90.00
_cell.angle_gamma   90.00
#
_symmetry.space_group_name_H-M   'P 1'
#
loop_
_entity.id
_entity.type
_entity.pdbx_description
1 polymer ?
#
loop_
_entity_poly.entity_id
_entity_poly.type
_entity_poly.pdbx_seq_one_letter_code
_entity_poly.pdbx_strand_id
1 'polypeptide(L)'
;MMGAWGTASAQTAPPAPIAPPTAGASGSVAQPPPTAPPVAASECFPHCRTSYTCYQAQCISLCNPPCAEGQSCTSVGECVPAAAAPPIVSSPPPPPPPVAPLPASPALPRAAVPAWSSEPSALRDAGTFVLVGHLGVELFGAGHREDELCDTGDCQSASSVEFSDKSPVVLGVDGLFHATRGLRLGLGYWLVPYSAMGAEPNRGTTFHIGSEHALNAIIEGLAPLRPNLALALRVHAGPRLLITGGDLAQSLDSFLSACSRMPVDHCEADKGPFFGGQAGTAVGLLFGSRVRARLDLAVERYFVQAGERRLSDGPLTFSSTVTNFGTRFWALAGIEL
;
A
#
# COMPACT_ATOMS: atom_id res chain seq x y z
N MET A 1 -30.49 -7.73 27.55
CA MET A 1 -29.53 -8.10 28.61
C MET A 1 -28.23 -7.36 28.34
N MET A 2 -28.03 -6.22 28.99
CA MET A 2 -26.81 -5.39 28.89
C MET A 2 -25.94 -5.72 30.10
N GLY A 3 -24.81 -6.38 29.88
CA GLY A 3 -23.84 -6.70 30.92
C GLY A 3 -22.75 -5.63 30.97
N ALA A 4 -22.69 -4.89 32.07
CA ALA A 4 -21.63 -3.96 32.36
C ALA A 4 -20.36 -4.73 32.78
N TRP A 5 -19.26 -4.53 32.05
CA TRP A 5 -17.93 -4.95 32.47
C TRP A 5 -17.19 -3.71 32.96
N GLY A 6 -17.07 -3.59 34.28
CA GLY A 6 -16.17 -2.66 34.94
C GLY A 6 -14.91 -3.40 35.36
N THR A 7 -13.80 -3.19 34.66
CA THR A 7 -12.48 -3.61 35.11
C THR A 7 -11.83 -2.43 35.84
N ALA A 8 -11.67 -2.57 37.15
CA ALA A 8 -10.89 -1.65 37.96
C ALA A 8 -9.40 -1.82 37.64
N SER A 9 -8.79 -0.78 37.05
CA SER A 9 -7.34 -0.71 36.89
C SER A 9 -6.70 -0.44 38.25
N ALA A 10 -5.91 -1.40 38.75
CA ALA A 10 -5.02 -1.18 39.88
C ALA A 10 -3.92 -0.19 39.44
N GLN A 11 -3.94 1.00 40.02
CA GLN A 11 -2.98 2.06 39.76
C GLN A 11 -1.72 1.77 40.59
N THR A 12 -0.71 1.18 39.95
CA THR A 12 0.61 0.95 40.58
C THR A 12 1.28 2.29 40.82
N ALA A 13 1.72 2.55 42.05
CA ALA A 13 2.41 3.78 42.44
C ALA A 13 3.69 3.99 41.62
N PRO A 14 4.03 5.23 41.24
CA PRO A 14 5.25 5.53 40.51
C PRO A 14 6.50 5.18 41.34
N PRO A 15 7.54 4.60 40.72
CA PRO A 15 8.80 4.35 41.41
C PRO A 15 9.48 5.68 41.80
N ALA A 16 10.13 5.68 42.97
CA ALA A 16 10.87 6.81 43.50
C ALA A 16 11.99 7.28 42.53
N PRO A 17 12.30 8.58 42.49
CA PRO A 17 13.35 9.12 41.63
C PRO A 17 14.72 8.55 42.01
N ILE A 18 15.35 7.86 41.05
CA ILE A 18 16.74 7.38 41.15
C ILE A 18 17.67 8.60 41.07
N ALA A 19 18.55 8.72 42.05
CA ALA A 19 19.55 9.79 42.13
C ALA A 19 20.50 9.77 40.91
N PRO A 20 20.99 10.94 40.44
CA PRO A 20 21.91 11.01 39.32
C PRO A 20 23.26 10.36 39.66
N PRO A 21 23.83 9.52 38.78
CA PRO A 21 25.17 8.98 38.96
C PRO A 21 26.22 10.08 38.83
N THR A 22 27.16 10.07 39.77
CA THR A 22 28.30 10.97 39.87
C THR A 22 29.26 10.72 38.70
N ALA A 23 29.59 11.76 37.95
CA ALA A 23 30.51 11.71 36.82
C ALA A 23 31.95 11.42 37.28
N GLY A 24 32.44 10.20 37.06
CA GLY A 24 33.85 9.85 37.14
C GLY A 24 34.54 10.08 35.81
N ALA A 25 35.37 11.12 35.72
CA ALA A 25 36.23 11.38 34.58
C ALA A 25 37.37 10.35 34.54
N SER A 26 37.24 9.32 33.68
CA SER A 26 38.35 8.47 33.28
C SER A 26 38.81 8.88 31.88
N GLY A 27 40.03 9.41 31.81
CA GLY A 27 40.70 9.75 30.55
C GLY A 27 40.96 8.50 29.72
N SER A 28 40.23 8.38 28.61
CA SER A 28 40.47 7.35 27.60
C SER A 28 41.58 7.83 26.67
N VAL A 29 42.73 7.16 26.74
CA VAL A 29 43.86 7.36 25.82
C VAL A 29 43.44 6.84 24.45
N ALA A 30 43.39 7.75 23.46
CA ALA A 30 42.96 7.45 22.10
C ALA A 30 43.84 6.38 21.45
N GLN A 31 43.29 5.18 21.28
CA GLN A 31 43.88 4.10 20.51
C GLN A 31 43.75 4.43 19.01
N PRO A 32 44.82 4.32 18.21
CA PRO A 32 44.77 4.60 16.79
C PRO A 32 43.76 3.68 16.09
N PRO A 33 42.99 4.19 15.12
CA PRO A 33 41.90 3.45 14.51
C PRO A 33 42.43 2.19 13.81
N PRO A 34 41.79 1.02 14.01
CA PRO A 34 42.17 -0.21 13.33
C PRO A 34 42.04 -0.01 11.81
N THR A 35 43.07 -0.40 11.08
CA THR A 35 43.08 -0.41 9.61
C THR A 35 41.90 -1.22 9.10
N ALA A 36 40.96 -0.57 8.42
CA ALA A 36 39.76 -1.22 7.91
C ALA A 36 40.15 -2.33 6.92
N PRO A 37 39.57 -3.55 7.05
CA PRO A 37 39.79 -4.60 6.07
C PRO A 37 39.28 -4.14 4.69
N PRO A 38 39.93 -4.60 3.59
CA PRO A 38 39.52 -4.23 2.24
C PRO A 38 38.06 -4.63 2.01
N VAL A 39 37.22 -3.64 1.70
CA VAL A 39 35.80 -3.84 1.40
C VAL A 39 35.72 -4.64 0.11
N ALA A 40 35.20 -5.87 0.20
CA ALA A 40 34.94 -6.70 -0.97
C ALA A 40 34.04 -5.93 -1.95
N ALA A 41 34.41 -5.91 -3.23
CA ALA A 41 33.62 -5.24 -4.27
C ALA A 41 32.18 -5.78 -4.23
N SER A 42 31.21 -4.87 -4.11
CA SER A 42 29.79 -5.22 -4.05
C SER A 42 29.32 -5.67 -5.44
N GLU A 43 29.13 -6.97 -5.62
CA GLU A 43 28.49 -7.51 -6.82
C GLU A 43 26.97 -7.27 -6.77
N CYS A 44 26.38 -6.90 -7.91
CA CYS A 44 24.94 -6.73 -8.04
C CYS A 44 24.29 -8.08 -8.36
N PHE A 45 23.25 -8.45 -7.63
CA PHE A 45 22.45 -9.66 -7.89
C PHE A 45 20.98 -9.32 -8.15
N PRO A 46 20.41 -9.64 -9.33
CA PRO A 46 21.05 -10.31 -10.46
C PRO A 46 22.11 -9.42 -11.15
N HIS A 47 23.01 -10.04 -11.92
CA HIS A 47 24.00 -9.28 -12.70
C HIS A 47 23.34 -8.21 -13.57
N CYS A 48 23.96 -7.04 -13.64
CA CYS A 48 23.48 -5.93 -14.46
C CYS A 48 23.45 -6.32 -15.95
N ARG A 49 22.44 -5.82 -16.68
CA ARG A 49 22.32 -6.03 -18.12
C ARG A 49 23.50 -5.40 -18.86
N THR A 50 23.78 -5.90 -20.07
CA THR A 50 24.71 -5.23 -21.00
C THR A 50 24.32 -3.77 -21.16
N SER A 51 25.28 -2.84 -20.96
CA SER A 51 25.15 -1.37 -20.85
C SER A 51 24.91 -0.77 -19.45
N TYR A 52 24.98 -1.58 -18.39
CA TYR A 52 24.89 -1.12 -16.99
C TYR A 52 26.08 -1.61 -16.16
N THR A 53 26.57 -0.79 -15.22
CA THR A 53 27.61 -1.16 -14.25
C THR A 53 27.03 -1.26 -12.84
N CYS A 54 27.60 -2.15 -12.04
CA CYS A 54 27.24 -2.24 -10.62
C CYS A 54 27.95 -1.14 -9.83
N TYR A 55 27.18 -0.33 -9.13
CA TYR A 55 27.68 0.68 -8.20
C TYR A 55 26.79 0.67 -6.96
N GLN A 56 27.38 0.38 -5.79
CA GLN A 56 26.66 0.32 -4.51
C GLN A 56 25.42 -0.59 -4.55
N ALA A 57 25.56 -1.80 -5.10
CA ALA A 57 24.46 -2.76 -5.27
C ALA A 57 23.29 -2.27 -6.15
N GLN A 58 23.50 -1.25 -6.99
CA GLN A 58 22.54 -0.79 -8.00
C GLN A 58 23.13 -0.84 -9.40
N CYS A 59 22.32 -1.21 -10.39
CA CYS A 59 22.69 -1.18 -11.79
C CYS A 59 22.49 0.22 -12.38
N ILE A 60 23.59 0.93 -12.60
CA ILE A 60 23.59 2.28 -13.16
C ILE A 60 23.96 2.20 -14.65
N SER A 61 23.25 2.94 -15.50
CA SER A 61 23.58 3.03 -16.93
C SER A 61 25.01 3.53 -17.12
N LEU A 62 25.76 2.93 -18.05
CA LEU A 62 27.11 3.42 -18.40
C LEU A 62 27.09 4.87 -18.93
N CYS A 63 25.96 5.33 -19.48
CA CYS A 63 25.74 6.72 -19.87
C CYS A 63 24.92 7.47 -18.82
N ASN A 64 25.42 7.54 -17.58
CA ASN A 64 24.88 8.41 -16.54
C ASN A 64 25.92 9.51 -16.21
N PRO A 65 25.65 10.79 -16.51
CA PRO A 65 24.37 11.39 -16.95
C PRO A 65 23.96 11.02 -18.40
N PRO A 66 22.66 11.14 -18.76
CA PRO A 66 22.17 10.79 -20.10
C PRO A 66 22.85 11.62 -21.19
N CYS A 67 22.97 11.04 -22.39
CA CYS A 67 23.55 11.71 -23.55
C CYS A 67 22.74 12.95 -23.97
N ALA A 68 23.41 13.92 -24.60
CA ALA A 68 22.76 15.12 -25.11
C ALA A 68 21.76 14.83 -26.24
N GLU A 69 20.90 15.80 -26.56
CA GLU A 69 19.93 15.69 -27.64
C GLU A 69 20.61 15.36 -28.98
N GLY A 70 20.08 14.36 -29.70
CA GLY A 70 20.66 13.87 -30.94
C GLY A 70 21.84 12.90 -30.78
N GLN A 71 22.17 12.47 -29.56
CA GLN A 71 23.16 11.42 -29.30
C GLN A 71 22.50 10.11 -28.82
N SER A 72 23.17 8.99 -29.02
CA SER A 72 22.78 7.65 -28.56
C SER A 72 23.92 7.04 -27.75
N CYS A 73 23.56 6.42 -26.62
CA CYS A 73 24.51 5.69 -25.78
C CYS A 73 24.93 4.38 -26.46
N THR A 74 26.23 4.19 -26.66
CA THR A 74 26.78 2.92 -27.14
C THR A 74 26.83 1.89 -26.02
N SER A 75 27.01 0.61 -26.37
CA SER A 75 27.14 -0.48 -25.40
C SER A 75 28.35 -0.36 -24.47
N VAL A 76 29.33 0.48 -24.81
CA VAL A 76 30.54 0.75 -24.01
C VAL A 76 30.42 2.01 -23.14
N GLY A 77 29.29 2.72 -23.17
CA GLY A 77 29.07 3.92 -22.36
C GLY A 77 29.46 5.24 -23.02
N GLU A 78 29.73 5.25 -24.32
CA GLU A 78 30.05 6.48 -25.06
C GLU A 78 28.81 7.06 -25.76
N CYS A 79 28.64 8.37 -25.71
CA CYS A 79 27.60 9.07 -26.44
C CYS A 79 28.07 9.38 -27.88
N VAL A 80 27.42 8.79 -28.87
CA VAL A 80 27.70 9.03 -30.29
C VAL A 80 26.53 9.75 -30.96
N PRO A 81 26.75 10.57 -32.00
CA PRO A 81 25.64 11.16 -32.77
C PRO A 81 24.70 10.06 -33.29
N ALA A 82 23.40 10.21 -33.05
CA ALA A 82 22.40 9.30 -33.59
C ALA A 82 22.51 9.35 -35.12
N ALA A 83 22.82 8.21 -35.73
CA ALA A 83 22.84 8.10 -37.18
C ALA A 83 21.50 8.60 -37.72
N ALA A 84 21.53 9.55 -38.65
CA ALA A 84 20.33 10.12 -39.24
C ALA A 84 19.41 8.98 -39.69
N ALA A 85 18.22 8.88 -39.09
CA ALA A 85 17.28 7.84 -39.41
C ALA A 85 16.99 7.90 -40.93
N PRO A 86 17.03 6.76 -41.65
CA PRO A 86 16.63 6.74 -43.05
C PRO A 86 15.20 7.29 -43.16
N PRO A 87 14.89 8.07 -44.23
CA PRO A 87 13.57 8.64 -44.41
C PRO A 87 12.52 7.52 -44.36
N ILE A 88 11.56 7.65 -43.45
CA ILE A 88 10.45 6.72 -43.31
C ILE A 88 9.59 6.86 -44.56
N VAL A 89 9.72 5.93 -45.50
CA VAL A 89 8.84 5.85 -46.67
C VAL A 89 7.50 5.32 -46.18
N SER A 90 6.53 6.23 -46.01
CA SER A 90 5.15 5.87 -45.68
C SER A 90 4.54 5.11 -46.86
N SER A 91 4.27 3.82 -46.67
CA SER A 91 3.47 3.04 -47.62
C SER A 91 2.05 3.61 -47.69
N PRO A 92 1.48 3.81 -48.90
CA PRO A 92 0.13 4.34 -49.05
C PRO A 92 -0.92 3.41 -48.41
N PRO A 93 -1.98 3.96 -47.80
CA PRO A 93 -3.03 3.18 -47.16
C PRO A 93 -3.76 2.31 -48.20
N PRO A 94 -4.14 1.07 -47.83
CA PRO A 94 -4.88 0.18 -48.72
C PRO A 94 -6.25 0.77 -49.07
N PRO A 95 -6.75 0.54 -50.30
CA PRO A 95 -8.05 1.05 -50.74
C PRO A 95 -9.19 0.44 -49.93
N PRO A 96 -10.25 1.22 -49.61
CA PRO A 96 -11.41 0.72 -48.90
C PRO A 96 -12.17 -0.32 -49.74
N PRO A 97 -12.72 -1.37 -49.11
CA PRO A 97 -13.50 -2.39 -49.82
C PRO A 97 -14.80 -1.80 -50.42
N PRO A 98 -15.29 -2.35 -51.54
CA PRO A 98 -16.53 -1.90 -52.17
C PRO A 98 -17.73 -2.17 -51.25
N VAL A 99 -18.46 -1.10 -50.93
CA VAL A 99 -19.68 -1.13 -50.11
C VAL A 99 -20.83 -1.68 -50.96
N ALA A 100 -21.37 -2.83 -50.57
CA ALA A 100 -22.59 -3.37 -51.18
C ALA A 100 -23.82 -2.50 -50.81
N PRO A 101 -24.76 -2.25 -51.74
CA PRO A 101 -25.98 -1.51 -51.45
C PRO A 101 -26.88 -2.31 -50.50
N LEU A 102 -27.20 -1.73 -49.35
CA LEU A 102 -28.19 -2.30 -48.42
C LEU A 102 -29.59 -2.26 -49.07
N PRO A 103 -30.38 -3.36 -48.97
CA PRO A 103 -31.77 -3.35 -49.39
C PRO A 103 -32.58 -2.36 -48.53
N ALA A 104 -33.47 -1.61 -49.19
CA ALA A 104 -34.35 -0.64 -48.55
C ALA A 104 -35.30 -1.33 -47.57
N SER A 105 -35.09 -1.11 -46.27
CA SER A 105 -36.03 -1.55 -45.23
C SER A 105 -37.35 -0.77 -45.34
N PRO A 106 -38.51 -1.45 -45.27
CA PRO A 106 -39.81 -0.79 -45.30
C PRO A 106 -39.99 0.15 -44.12
N ALA A 107 -40.41 1.38 -44.41
CA ALA A 107 -40.67 2.41 -43.42
C ALA A 107 -41.86 2.00 -42.53
N LEU A 108 -41.58 1.56 -41.31
CA LEU A 108 -42.60 1.41 -40.28
C LEU A 108 -43.04 2.80 -39.78
N PRO A 109 -44.33 3.01 -39.49
CA PRO A 109 -44.84 4.27 -38.96
C PRO A 109 -44.15 4.58 -37.63
N ARG A 110 -43.42 5.70 -37.62
CA ARG A 110 -42.68 6.22 -36.48
C ARG A 110 -43.70 6.73 -35.46
N ALA A 111 -44.10 5.85 -34.53
CA ALA A 111 -44.85 6.28 -33.36
C ALA A 111 -44.00 7.34 -32.64
N ALA A 112 -44.57 8.54 -32.46
CA ALA A 112 -43.95 9.61 -31.72
C ALA A 112 -43.74 9.15 -30.27
N VAL A 113 -42.54 8.66 -29.96
CA VAL A 113 -42.13 8.43 -28.57
C VAL A 113 -42.16 9.82 -27.94
N PRO A 114 -42.99 10.06 -26.91
CA PRO A 114 -43.06 11.37 -26.29
C PRO A 114 -41.65 11.70 -25.79
N ALA A 115 -41.17 12.89 -26.13
CA ALA A 115 -39.90 13.43 -25.67
C ALA A 115 -40.01 13.70 -24.17
N TRP A 116 -40.04 12.63 -23.37
CA TRP A 116 -39.91 12.72 -21.93
C TRP A 116 -38.49 13.17 -21.69
N SER A 117 -38.40 14.40 -21.19
CA SER A 117 -37.24 14.98 -20.56
C SER A 117 -36.62 13.94 -19.62
N SER A 118 -35.63 13.20 -20.12
CA SER A 118 -34.76 12.39 -19.31
C SER A 118 -33.88 13.35 -18.55
N GLU A 119 -34.41 13.94 -17.48
CA GLU A 119 -33.57 14.62 -16.51
C GLU A 119 -32.48 13.62 -16.11
N PRO A 120 -31.20 14.01 -16.16
CA PRO A 120 -30.12 13.14 -15.74
C PRO A 120 -30.42 12.71 -14.30
N SER A 121 -30.68 11.42 -14.12
CA SER A 121 -30.86 10.86 -12.79
C SER A 121 -29.50 10.56 -12.18
N ALA A 122 -29.34 10.87 -10.89
CA ALA A 122 -28.14 10.53 -10.14
C ALA A 122 -27.93 9.01 -10.07
N LEU A 123 -28.99 8.23 -10.28
CA LEU A 123 -28.92 6.77 -10.36
C LEU A 123 -28.73 6.34 -11.81
N ARG A 124 -27.75 5.46 -12.04
CA ARG A 124 -27.64 4.75 -13.33
C ARG A 124 -28.60 3.56 -13.32
N ASP A 125 -28.98 3.12 -14.51
CA ASP A 125 -29.78 1.90 -14.65
C ASP A 125 -28.99 0.66 -14.26
N ALA A 126 -29.73 -0.37 -13.84
CA ALA A 126 -29.16 -1.67 -13.54
C ALA A 126 -28.45 -2.25 -14.78
N GLY A 127 -27.39 -3.02 -14.57
CA GLY A 127 -26.58 -3.58 -15.65
C GLY A 127 -25.41 -2.70 -16.11
N THR A 128 -25.27 -1.49 -15.57
CA THR A 128 -24.17 -0.59 -15.92
C THR A 128 -22.93 -0.84 -15.06
N PHE A 129 -21.75 -0.72 -15.67
CA PHE A 129 -20.46 -0.74 -14.98
C PHE A 129 -19.93 0.68 -14.81
N VAL A 130 -19.30 0.96 -13.67
CA VAL A 130 -18.62 2.22 -13.39
C VAL A 130 -17.24 1.96 -12.83
N LEU A 131 -16.29 2.83 -13.19
CA LEU A 131 -14.94 2.82 -12.66
C LEU A 131 -14.77 4.05 -11.77
N VAL A 132 -14.28 3.86 -10.54
CA VAL A 132 -14.06 4.94 -9.59
C VAL A 132 -12.59 5.00 -9.20
N GLY A 133 -11.92 6.10 -9.51
CA GLY A 133 -10.58 6.41 -9.00
C GLY A 133 -10.67 7.20 -7.70
N HIS A 134 -9.85 6.84 -6.70
CA HIS A 134 -9.83 7.46 -5.38
C HIS A 134 -8.43 7.97 -5.02
N LEU A 135 -8.38 9.14 -4.39
CA LEU A 135 -7.24 9.68 -3.65
C LEU A 135 -7.73 10.04 -2.25
N GLY A 136 -7.07 9.52 -1.23
CA GLY A 136 -7.41 9.73 0.16
C GLY A 136 -6.26 10.25 0.99
N VAL A 137 -6.62 10.95 2.07
CA VAL A 137 -5.70 11.37 3.12
C VAL A 137 -6.17 10.79 4.45
N GLU A 138 -5.23 10.33 5.27
CA GLU A 138 -5.55 9.87 6.61
C GLU A 138 -5.90 11.07 7.49
N LEU A 139 -7.02 10.97 8.20
CA LEU A 139 -7.41 11.95 9.21
C LEU A 139 -6.82 11.58 10.56
N PHE A 140 -6.93 10.30 10.92
CA PHE A 140 -6.32 9.72 12.11
C PHE A 140 -6.36 8.19 12.04
N GLY A 141 -5.47 7.57 12.80
CA GLY A 141 -5.42 6.13 12.94
C GLY A 141 -4.63 5.72 14.17
N ALA A 142 -5.01 4.58 14.72
CA ALA A 142 -4.44 4.00 15.91
C ALA A 142 -4.63 2.49 15.90
N GLY A 143 -3.84 1.80 16.68
CA GLY A 143 -3.86 0.37 16.76
C GLY A 143 -2.98 -0.16 17.87
N HIS A 144 -2.91 -1.46 17.96
CA HIS A 144 -2.02 -2.14 18.89
C HIS A 144 -1.32 -3.29 18.17
N ARG A 145 -0.08 -3.53 18.56
CA ARG A 145 0.76 -4.61 18.06
C ARG A 145 0.84 -5.68 19.12
N GLU A 146 0.45 -6.89 18.76
CA GLU A 146 0.57 -8.07 19.62
C GLU A 146 1.82 -8.85 19.21
N ASP A 147 2.72 -9.03 20.16
CA ASP A 147 3.89 -9.89 20.01
C ASP A 147 3.58 -11.20 20.74
N GLU A 148 3.47 -12.30 19.99
CA GLU A 148 3.25 -13.65 20.52
C GLU A 148 4.59 -14.39 20.53
N LEU A 149 4.89 -15.08 21.63
CA LEU A 149 6.08 -15.91 21.78
C LEU A 149 5.64 -17.36 22.01
N CYS A 150 6.14 -18.25 21.17
CA CYS A 150 5.88 -19.68 21.22
C CYS A 150 7.15 -20.43 21.63
N ASP A 151 7.02 -21.30 22.63
CA ASP A 151 8.05 -22.25 23.05
C ASP A 151 7.49 -23.67 22.93
N THR A 152 8.12 -24.51 22.12
CA THR A 152 7.78 -25.95 21.93
C THR A 152 6.29 -26.27 21.73
N GLY A 153 5.51 -25.34 21.18
CA GLY A 153 4.09 -25.50 20.85
C GLY A 153 3.12 -24.74 21.76
N ASP A 154 3.59 -24.20 22.89
CA ASP A 154 2.80 -23.31 23.76
C ASP A 154 3.09 -21.85 23.40
N CYS A 155 2.07 -21.15 22.91
CA CYS A 155 2.17 -19.74 22.57
C CYS A 155 1.52 -18.86 23.65
N GLN A 156 2.24 -17.80 24.04
CA GLN A 156 1.75 -16.80 24.99
C GLN A 156 1.90 -15.40 24.38
N SER A 157 0.92 -14.54 24.64
CA SER A 157 1.04 -13.12 24.35
C SER A 157 2.16 -12.54 25.21
N ALA A 158 3.26 -12.13 24.57
CA ALA A 158 4.44 -11.61 25.25
C ALA A 158 4.29 -10.12 25.56
N SER A 159 3.72 -9.34 24.64
CA SER A 159 3.43 -7.93 24.88
C SER A 159 2.38 -7.38 23.90
N SER A 160 1.72 -6.29 24.32
CA SER A 160 0.89 -5.47 23.45
C SER A 160 1.40 -4.04 23.49
N VAL A 161 1.64 -3.44 22.33
CA VAL A 161 2.17 -2.07 22.19
C VAL A 161 1.20 -1.24 21.35
N GLU A 162 0.64 -0.21 21.97
CA GLU A 162 -0.19 0.79 21.28
C GLU A 162 0.65 1.60 20.28
N PHE A 163 0.11 1.86 19.11
CA PHE A 163 0.73 2.70 18.09
C PHE A 163 -0.30 3.67 17.48
N SER A 164 0.21 4.81 16.99
CA SER A 164 -0.58 5.70 16.13
C SER A 164 -0.21 5.42 14.68
N ASP A 165 -1.21 5.24 13.82
CA ASP A 165 -0.97 5.15 12.38
C ASP A 165 -0.62 6.55 11.83
N LYS A 166 0.32 6.59 10.90
CA LYS A 166 0.90 7.81 10.32
C LYS A 166 0.98 7.71 8.79
N SER A 167 0.12 6.91 8.18
CA SER A 167 0.07 6.65 6.75
C SER A 167 -0.57 7.84 6.02
N PRO A 168 0.18 8.66 5.27
CA PRO A 168 -0.33 9.97 4.87
C PRO A 168 -1.44 9.89 3.81
N VAL A 169 -1.36 8.92 2.89
CA VAL A 169 -2.22 8.87 1.70
C VAL A 169 -2.63 7.44 1.35
N VAL A 170 -3.79 7.33 0.71
CA VAL A 170 -4.27 6.10 0.08
C VAL A 170 -4.68 6.39 -1.37
N LEU A 171 -4.34 5.48 -2.27
CA LEU A 171 -4.76 5.49 -3.67
C LEU A 171 -5.71 4.31 -3.89
N GLY A 172 -6.83 4.51 -4.55
CA GLY A 172 -7.82 3.45 -4.77
C GLY A 172 -8.36 3.43 -6.19
N VAL A 173 -8.72 2.24 -6.66
CA VAL A 173 -9.53 2.06 -7.87
C VAL A 173 -10.60 1.01 -7.63
N ASP A 174 -11.85 1.33 -7.92
CA ASP A 174 -12.99 0.44 -7.76
C ASP A 174 -13.68 0.20 -9.10
N GLY A 175 -13.97 -1.05 -9.42
CA GLY A 175 -14.86 -1.45 -10.50
C GLY A 175 -16.19 -1.92 -9.92
N LEU A 176 -17.27 -1.17 -10.17
CA LEU A 176 -18.59 -1.41 -9.59
C LEU A 176 -19.64 -1.67 -10.66
N PHE A 177 -20.48 -2.66 -10.43
CA PHE A 177 -21.61 -3.02 -11.27
C PHE A 177 -22.92 -2.65 -10.57
N HIS A 178 -23.81 -1.95 -11.27
CA HIS A 178 -25.15 -1.61 -10.79
C HIS A 178 -26.05 -2.86 -10.81
N ALA A 179 -26.09 -3.58 -9.68
CA ALA A 179 -27.01 -4.70 -9.49
C ALA A 179 -28.48 -4.24 -9.49
N THR A 180 -28.75 -3.07 -8.92
CA THR A 180 -30.04 -2.36 -9.04
C THR A 180 -29.78 -0.86 -9.24
N ARG A 181 -30.84 -0.05 -9.38
CA ARG A 181 -30.70 1.42 -9.45
C ARG A 181 -30.04 2.01 -8.20
N GLY A 182 -30.25 1.41 -7.03
CA GLY A 182 -29.76 1.89 -5.74
C GLY A 182 -28.67 1.01 -5.12
N LEU A 183 -28.21 -0.04 -5.80
CA LEU A 183 -27.23 -0.98 -5.26
C LEU A 183 -26.15 -1.27 -6.29
N ARG A 184 -24.90 -1.13 -5.86
CA ARG A 184 -23.69 -1.47 -6.60
C ARG A 184 -22.91 -2.56 -5.88
N LEU A 185 -22.33 -3.46 -6.65
CA LEU A 185 -21.46 -4.54 -6.18
C LEU A 185 -20.18 -4.50 -6.99
N GLY A 186 -19.03 -4.76 -6.39
CA GLY A 186 -17.80 -4.77 -7.17
C GLY A 186 -16.56 -5.12 -6.39
N LEU A 187 -15.43 -4.83 -7.02
CA LEU A 187 -14.11 -5.06 -6.46
C LEU A 187 -13.32 -3.76 -6.46
N GLY A 188 -12.50 -3.55 -5.43
CA GLY A 188 -11.60 -2.42 -5.32
C GLY A 188 -10.18 -2.83 -5.00
N TYR A 189 -9.22 -2.04 -5.45
CA TYR A 189 -7.82 -2.16 -5.08
C TYR A 189 -7.34 -0.88 -4.43
N TRP A 190 -6.85 -0.94 -3.20
CA TRP A 190 -6.32 0.20 -2.46
C TRP A 190 -4.82 0.01 -2.18
N LEU A 191 -4.06 1.10 -2.30
CA LEU A 191 -2.62 1.17 -2.10
C LEU A 191 -2.31 2.29 -1.09
N VAL A 192 -1.68 1.92 0.03
CA VAL A 192 -1.04 2.85 0.96
C VAL A 192 0.46 2.77 0.69
N PRO A 193 1.04 3.69 -0.11
CA PRO A 193 2.41 3.54 -0.60
C PRO A 193 3.47 3.72 0.49
N TYR A 194 3.11 4.37 1.59
CA TYR A 194 4.03 4.70 2.68
C TYR A 194 3.33 4.51 4.02
N SER A 195 3.25 3.25 4.45
CA SER A 195 2.69 2.91 5.75
C SER A 195 3.72 3.14 6.85
N ALA A 196 3.27 3.81 7.91
CA ALA A 196 4.12 4.22 9.01
C ALA A 196 3.36 4.14 10.34
N MET A 197 4.08 3.80 11.40
CA MET A 197 3.56 3.75 12.76
C MET A 197 4.38 4.68 13.66
N GLY A 198 3.72 5.49 14.48
CA GLY A 198 4.34 6.28 15.53
C GLY A 198 4.26 5.56 16.87
N ALA A 199 5.38 5.42 17.56
CA ALA A 199 5.43 4.90 18.93
C ALA A 199 5.01 5.99 19.92
N GLU A 200 3.85 5.83 20.57
CA GLU A 200 3.23 6.78 21.51
C GLU A 200 3.05 8.23 20.97
N PRO A 201 2.08 9.01 21.49
CA PRO A 201 1.83 10.36 20.98
C PRO A 201 3.00 11.35 21.15
N ASN A 202 4.02 11.03 21.94
CA ASN A 202 5.02 12.01 22.38
C ASN A 202 6.47 11.76 21.93
N ARG A 203 6.80 10.62 21.29
CA ARG A 203 8.21 10.34 20.92
C ARG A 203 8.62 10.85 19.55
N GLY A 204 7.69 11.29 18.72
CA GLY A 204 7.96 11.92 17.42
C GLY A 204 8.65 11.03 16.37
N THR A 205 9.08 9.82 16.73
CA THR A 205 9.71 8.87 15.81
C THR A 205 8.63 8.12 15.05
N THR A 206 8.63 8.30 13.73
CA THR A 206 7.85 7.49 12.80
C THR A 206 8.68 6.26 12.42
N PHE A 207 8.02 5.11 12.38
CA PHE A 207 8.60 3.82 12.01
C PHE A 207 7.92 3.35 10.72
N HIS A 208 8.67 3.34 9.63
CA HIS A 208 8.16 2.98 8.30
C HIS A 208 8.13 1.48 8.12
N ILE A 209 6.96 0.94 7.79
CA ILE A 209 6.77 -0.49 7.62
C ILE A 209 6.75 -0.95 6.16
N GLY A 210 6.50 -0.05 5.22
CA GLY A 210 6.54 -0.34 3.78
C GLY A 210 5.28 0.11 3.04
N SER A 211 4.81 -0.69 2.09
CA SER A 211 3.61 -0.39 1.30
C SER A 211 2.54 -1.45 1.52
N GLU A 212 1.29 -1.00 1.70
CA GLU A 212 0.15 -1.90 1.87
C GLU A 212 -0.74 -1.92 0.64
N HIS A 213 -1.15 -3.12 0.27
CA HIS A 213 -1.99 -3.41 -0.87
C HIS A 213 -3.23 -4.13 -0.37
N ALA A 214 -4.40 -3.70 -0.79
CA ALA A 214 -5.65 -4.29 -0.36
C ALA A 214 -6.54 -4.58 -1.56
N LEU A 215 -7.12 -5.78 -1.58
CA LEU A 215 -8.16 -6.15 -2.52
C LEU A 215 -9.47 -6.25 -1.75
N ASN A 216 -10.49 -5.56 -2.21
CA ASN A 216 -11.74 -5.37 -1.50
C ASN A 216 -12.91 -5.87 -2.32
N ALA A 217 -13.79 -6.67 -1.72
CA ALA A 217 -15.16 -6.82 -2.18
C ALA A 217 -15.99 -5.65 -1.64
N ILE A 218 -16.78 -5.01 -2.50
CA ILE A 218 -17.50 -3.78 -2.20
C ILE A 218 -19.00 -3.98 -2.39
N ILE A 219 -19.78 -3.55 -1.41
CA ILE A 219 -21.24 -3.39 -1.49
C ILE A 219 -21.56 -1.92 -1.24
N GLU A 220 -22.34 -1.32 -2.12
CA GLU A 220 -22.61 0.10 -2.04
C GLU A 220 -24.07 0.45 -2.37
N GLY A 221 -24.74 1.07 -1.40
CA GLY A 221 -26.07 1.63 -1.55
C GLY A 221 -26.03 3.08 -2.01
N LEU A 222 -26.94 3.44 -2.89
CA LEU A 222 -27.14 4.80 -3.41
C LEU A 222 -28.55 5.29 -3.07
N ALA A 223 -28.64 6.43 -2.40
CA ALA A 223 -29.88 7.14 -2.14
C ALA A 223 -29.88 8.50 -2.88
N PRO A 224 -30.74 8.70 -3.89
CA PRO A 224 -30.78 9.95 -4.63
C PRO A 224 -31.33 11.06 -3.72
N LEU A 225 -30.61 12.17 -3.64
CA LEU A 225 -31.04 13.36 -2.90
C LEU A 225 -31.60 14.44 -3.84
N ARG A 226 -30.99 14.57 -5.03
CA ARG A 226 -31.40 15.49 -6.12
C ARG A 226 -31.02 14.85 -7.48
N PRO A 227 -31.45 15.40 -8.63
CA PRO A 227 -31.10 14.84 -9.94
C PRO A 227 -29.60 14.65 -10.18
N ASN A 228 -28.73 15.51 -9.63
CA ASN A 228 -27.28 15.41 -9.76
C ASN A 228 -26.56 15.17 -8.41
N LEU A 229 -27.27 14.68 -7.39
CA LEU A 229 -26.73 14.43 -6.05
C LEU A 229 -27.26 13.12 -5.47
N ALA A 230 -26.37 12.24 -5.04
CA ALA A 230 -26.72 11.04 -4.29
C ALA A 230 -25.87 10.90 -3.02
N LEU A 231 -26.48 10.38 -1.97
CA LEU A 231 -25.79 9.84 -0.81
C LEU A 231 -25.36 8.41 -1.15
N ALA A 232 -24.12 8.06 -0.81
CA ALA A 232 -23.63 6.70 -0.89
C ALA A 232 -23.23 6.15 0.46
N LEU A 233 -23.58 4.89 0.67
CA LEU A 233 -23.23 4.08 1.83
C LEU A 233 -22.48 2.86 1.33
N ARG A 234 -21.25 2.67 1.77
CA ARG A 234 -20.34 1.64 1.30
C ARG A 234 -19.91 0.75 2.44
N VAL A 235 -19.82 -0.55 2.18
CA VAL A 235 -19.15 -1.56 3.01
C VAL A 235 -18.12 -2.26 2.14
N HIS A 236 -16.94 -2.52 2.68
CA HIS A 236 -15.89 -3.25 1.97
C HIS A 236 -15.15 -4.19 2.90
N ALA A 237 -14.63 -5.29 2.36
CA ALA A 237 -13.75 -6.22 3.08
C ALA A 237 -12.90 -7.03 2.10
N GLY A 238 -11.74 -7.49 2.55
CA GLY A 238 -10.91 -8.42 1.79
C GLY A 238 -9.48 -8.55 2.30
N PRO A 239 -8.60 -9.25 1.55
CA PRO A 239 -7.23 -9.48 1.97
C PRO A 239 -6.38 -8.20 1.85
N ARG A 240 -5.41 -8.10 2.76
CA ARG A 240 -4.37 -7.07 2.80
C ARG A 240 -3.00 -7.72 2.69
N LEU A 241 -2.10 -7.09 1.97
CA LEU A 241 -0.71 -7.49 1.78
C LEU A 241 0.19 -6.32 2.15
N LEU A 242 1.13 -6.53 3.07
CA LEU A 242 2.18 -5.58 3.41
C LEU A 242 3.48 -6.03 2.74
N ILE A 243 3.99 -5.19 1.83
CA ILE A 243 5.34 -5.34 1.27
C ILE A 243 6.27 -4.52 2.15
N THR A 244 7.21 -5.20 2.81
CA THR A 244 8.11 -4.57 3.77
C THR A 244 9.02 -3.54 3.09
N GLY A 245 9.24 -2.42 3.77
CA GLY A 245 10.21 -1.41 3.37
C GLY A 245 10.66 -0.57 4.56
N GLY A 246 11.53 0.41 4.32
CA GLY A 246 11.95 1.38 5.33
C GLY A 246 12.59 0.74 6.57
N ASP A 247 12.15 1.19 7.75
CA ASP A 247 12.73 0.80 9.04
C ASP A 247 12.42 -0.66 9.40
N LEU A 248 11.27 -1.20 8.98
CA LEU A 248 10.95 -2.62 9.19
C LEU A 248 11.93 -3.53 8.45
N ALA A 249 12.21 -3.24 7.18
CA ALA A 249 13.17 -4.01 6.40
C ALA A 249 14.58 -3.95 7.03
N GLN A 250 15.02 -2.74 7.44
CA GLN A 250 16.31 -2.57 8.13
C GLN A 250 16.35 -3.28 9.49
N SER A 251 15.24 -3.29 10.23
CA SER A 251 15.13 -3.99 11.51
C SER A 251 15.25 -5.50 11.32
N LEU A 252 14.61 -6.06 10.29
CA LEU A 252 14.71 -7.49 9.94
C LEU A 252 16.13 -7.86 9.51
N ASP A 253 16.79 -7.04 8.68
CA ASP A 253 18.18 -7.27 8.27
C ASP A 253 19.15 -7.16 9.45
N SER A 254 18.93 -6.20 10.35
CA SER A 254 19.72 -6.04 11.57
C SER A 254 19.54 -7.24 12.50
N PHE A 255 18.31 -7.76 12.63
CA PHE A 255 18.03 -8.97 13.38
C PHE A 255 18.80 -10.17 12.80
N LEU A 256 18.70 -10.42 11.50
CA LEU A 256 19.41 -11.53 10.84
C LEU A 256 20.93 -11.40 10.98
N SER A 257 21.48 -10.18 10.85
CA SER A 257 22.91 -9.90 11.01
C SER A 257 23.41 -10.07 12.45
N ALA A 258 22.59 -9.74 13.45
CA ALA A 258 22.90 -10.03 14.84
C ALA A 258 22.81 -11.53 15.12
N CYS A 259 21.80 -12.18 14.55
CA CYS A 259 21.53 -13.59 14.75
C CYS A 259 22.63 -14.50 14.18
N SER A 260 23.17 -14.15 13.01
CA SER A 260 24.29 -14.89 12.40
C SER A 260 25.59 -14.84 13.23
N ARG A 261 25.65 -14.00 14.26
CA ARG A 261 26.80 -13.92 15.20
C ARG A 261 26.56 -14.67 16.49
N MET A 262 25.33 -15.13 16.75
CA MET A 262 24.99 -15.93 17.92
C MET A 262 25.30 -17.41 17.63
N PRO A 263 25.73 -18.19 18.63
CA PRO A 263 25.94 -19.63 18.48
C PRO A 263 24.60 -20.37 18.53
N VAL A 264 23.72 -20.11 17.57
CA VAL A 264 22.42 -20.77 17.42
C VAL A 264 22.43 -21.63 16.17
N ASP A 265 21.74 -22.76 16.22
CA ASP A 265 21.74 -23.72 15.12
C ASP A 265 20.98 -23.16 13.91
N HIS A 266 19.81 -22.56 14.14
CA HIS A 266 18.95 -22.02 13.09
C HIS A 266 18.41 -20.65 13.48
N CYS A 267 18.44 -19.72 12.53
CA CYS A 267 17.85 -18.41 12.68
C CYS A 267 17.18 -17.95 11.40
N GLU A 268 15.87 -17.69 11.50
CA GLU A 268 15.04 -17.31 10.37
C GLU A 268 14.20 -16.08 10.75
N ALA A 269 14.00 -15.21 9.77
CA ALA A 269 13.06 -14.11 9.87
C ALA A 269 12.39 -13.92 8.52
N ASP A 270 11.06 -13.89 8.52
CA ASP A 270 10.30 -13.63 7.30
C ASP A 270 10.53 -12.19 6.85
N LYS A 271 10.89 -12.00 5.58
CA LYS A 271 11.02 -10.68 4.94
C LYS A 271 9.75 -10.25 4.21
N GLY A 272 8.65 -10.96 4.42
CA GLY A 272 7.40 -10.76 3.72
C GLY A 272 7.39 -11.32 2.28
N PRO A 273 6.33 -11.03 1.51
CA PRO A 273 5.24 -10.13 1.86
C PRO A 273 4.35 -10.72 2.97
N PHE A 274 3.76 -9.84 3.77
CA PHE A 274 2.96 -10.19 4.95
C PHE A 274 1.47 -10.11 4.65
N PHE A 275 0.73 -11.14 5.05
CA PHE A 275 -0.70 -11.23 4.77
C PHE A 275 -1.54 -10.78 5.96
N GLY A 276 -2.73 -10.30 5.65
CA GLY A 276 -3.68 -9.79 6.61
C GLY A 276 -5.07 -9.65 6.01
N GLY A 277 -5.94 -8.97 6.74
CA GLY A 277 -7.31 -8.72 6.31
C GLY A 277 -7.78 -7.34 6.70
N GLN A 278 -8.82 -6.88 6.02
CA GLN A 278 -9.45 -5.61 6.31
C GLN A 278 -10.95 -5.66 6.13
N ALA A 279 -11.64 -4.78 6.87
CA ALA A 279 -13.04 -4.49 6.69
C ALA A 279 -13.34 -3.05 7.08
N GLY A 280 -14.23 -2.40 6.36
CA GLY A 280 -14.55 -1.00 6.62
C GLY A 280 -15.89 -0.56 6.05
N THR A 281 -16.27 0.65 6.40
CA THR A 281 -17.45 1.32 5.88
C THR A 281 -17.10 2.73 5.43
N ALA A 282 -17.86 3.27 4.50
CA ALA A 282 -17.73 4.66 4.10
C ALA A 282 -19.10 5.28 3.85
N VAL A 283 -19.19 6.58 4.11
CA VAL A 283 -20.34 7.42 3.75
C VAL A 283 -19.85 8.56 2.91
N GLY A 284 -20.56 8.87 1.83
CA GLY A 284 -20.15 9.96 0.97
C GLY A 284 -21.23 10.51 0.06
N LEU A 285 -20.85 11.51 -0.69
CA LEU A 285 -21.73 12.23 -1.60
C LEU A 285 -21.18 12.13 -3.03
N LEU A 286 -22.07 11.85 -3.97
CA LEU A 286 -21.78 11.84 -5.40
C LEU A 286 -22.47 13.01 -6.08
N PHE A 287 -21.70 13.74 -6.89
CA PHE A 287 -22.15 14.95 -7.57
C PHE A 287 -21.87 14.85 -9.07
N GLY A 288 -22.83 15.25 -9.89
CA GLY A 288 -22.68 15.31 -11.36
C GLY A 288 -23.58 14.32 -12.10
N SER A 289 -23.46 14.31 -13.43
CA SER A 289 -24.33 13.54 -14.33
C SER A 289 -23.58 12.41 -15.03
N ARG A 290 -22.73 12.75 -16.01
CA ARG A 290 -21.93 11.80 -16.79
C ARG A 290 -20.66 11.38 -16.06
N VAL A 291 -19.77 12.34 -15.82
CA VAL A 291 -18.61 12.19 -14.93
C VAL A 291 -19.04 12.70 -13.56
N ARG A 292 -18.86 11.88 -12.53
CA ARG A 292 -19.30 12.24 -11.18
C ARG A 292 -18.11 12.40 -10.26
N ALA A 293 -18.09 13.50 -9.52
CA ALA A 293 -17.17 13.68 -8.43
C ALA A 293 -17.74 13.04 -7.18
N ARG A 294 -16.87 12.57 -6.29
CA ARG A 294 -17.25 11.91 -5.06
C ARG A 294 -16.37 12.33 -3.90
N LEU A 295 -16.97 12.47 -2.72
CA LEU A 295 -16.29 12.70 -1.45
C LEU A 295 -16.82 11.69 -0.44
N ASP A 296 -15.95 10.87 0.14
CA ASP A 296 -16.31 9.88 1.15
C ASP A 296 -15.51 10.10 2.45
N LEU A 297 -16.13 9.81 3.58
CA LEU A 297 -15.47 9.56 4.85
C LEU A 297 -15.52 8.06 5.11
N ALA A 298 -14.37 7.43 5.27
CA ALA A 298 -14.25 6.00 5.49
C ALA A 298 -13.63 5.70 6.85
N VAL A 299 -14.12 4.62 7.48
CA VAL A 299 -13.48 3.98 8.62
C VAL A 299 -13.12 2.56 8.23
N GLU A 300 -11.89 2.17 8.51
CA GLU A 300 -11.34 0.89 8.13
C GLU A 300 -10.68 0.24 9.33
N ARG A 301 -10.95 -1.05 9.55
CA ARG A 301 -10.24 -1.89 10.51
C ARG A 301 -9.38 -2.89 9.76
N TYR A 302 -8.20 -3.16 10.29
CA TYR A 302 -7.26 -4.07 9.67
C TYR A 302 -6.47 -4.90 10.67
N PHE A 303 -5.95 -6.01 10.17
CA PHE A 303 -4.89 -6.75 10.82
C PHE A 303 -3.85 -7.19 9.79
N VAL A 304 -2.59 -7.29 10.19
CA VAL A 304 -1.50 -7.81 9.36
C VAL A 304 -0.45 -8.50 10.22
N GLN A 305 -0.03 -9.70 9.82
CA GLN A 305 1.02 -10.46 10.49
C GLN A 305 2.38 -9.95 10.01
N ALA A 306 2.98 -9.01 10.72
CA ALA A 306 4.15 -8.23 10.30
C ALA A 306 5.52 -8.90 10.56
N GLY A 307 5.54 -10.23 10.66
CA GLY A 307 6.78 -11.00 10.80
C GLY A 307 6.61 -12.24 11.66
N GLU A 308 7.31 -13.30 11.27
CA GLU A 308 7.67 -14.41 12.15
C GLU A 308 9.21 -14.44 12.27
N ARG A 309 9.70 -14.67 13.49
CA ARG A 309 11.13 -14.86 13.78
C ARG A 309 11.29 -16.17 14.49
N ARG A 310 12.18 -17.03 14.00
CA ARG A 310 12.48 -18.32 14.61
C ARG A 310 13.94 -18.40 15.00
N LEU A 311 14.17 -18.84 16.23
CA LEU A 311 15.49 -19.12 16.78
C LEU A 311 15.48 -20.56 17.31
N SER A 312 16.39 -21.39 16.84
CA SER A 312 16.55 -22.76 17.35
C SER A 312 17.96 -22.98 17.86
N ASP A 313 18.08 -23.56 19.05
CA ASP A 313 19.34 -23.97 19.68
C ASP A 313 19.14 -25.36 20.30
N GLY A 314 19.62 -26.39 19.62
CA GLY A 314 19.35 -27.78 19.94
C GLY A 314 17.84 -28.10 19.99
N PRO A 315 17.30 -28.61 21.13
CA PRO A 315 15.89 -28.94 21.26
C PRO A 315 14.99 -27.73 21.53
N LEU A 316 15.55 -26.56 21.82
CA LEU A 316 14.79 -25.36 22.13
C LEU A 316 14.48 -24.61 20.84
N THR A 317 13.19 -24.35 20.59
CA THR A 317 12.72 -23.55 19.46
C THR A 317 11.85 -22.42 19.97
N PHE A 318 12.31 -21.19 19.75
CA PHE A 318 11.56 -19.98 20.04
C PHE A 318 11.03 -19.42 18.73
N SER A 319 9.71 -19.28 18.61
CA SER A 319 9.09 -18.50 17.53
C SER A 319 8.45 -17.26 18.10
N SER A 320 8.63 -16.11 17.44
CA SER A 320 7.89 -14.89 17.76
C SER A 320 7.12 -14.42 16.53
N THR A 321 5.82 -14.26 16.70
CA THR A 321 4.93 -13.71 15.68
C THR A 321 4.49 -12.31 16.08
N VAL A 322 4.53 -11.38 15.14
CA VAL A 322 4.10 -10.01 15.35
C VAL A 322 2.83 -9.75 14.54
N THR A 323 1.75 -9.35 15.19
CA THR A 323 0.49 -8.98 14.51
C THR A 323 0.09 -7.55 14.84
N ASN A 324 -0.07 -6.72 13.82
CA ASN A 324 -0.59 -5.37 13.99
C ASN A 324 -2.10 -5.38 13.77
N PHE A 325 -2.86 -4.81 14.71
CA PHE A 325 -4.27 -4.52 14.56
C PHE A 325 -4.46 -3.01 14.55
N GLY A 326 -5.26 -2.48 13.63
CA GLY A 326 -5.42 -1.04 13.52
C GLY A 326 -6.80 -0.59 13.04
N THR A 327 -7.11 0.68 13.29
CA THR A 327 -8.25 1.40 12.74
C THR A 327 -7.76 2.69 12.09
N ARG A 328 -8.22 2.97 10.86
CA ARG A 328 -7.91 4.20 10.11
C ARG A 328 -9.17 4.92 9.73
N PHE A 329 -9.08 6.25 9.70
CA PHE A 329 -10.12 7.13 9.21
C PHE A 329 -9.59 7.92 8.03
N TRP A 330 -10.27 7.81 6.90
CA TRP A 330 -9.87 8.40 5.64
C TRP A 330 -10.87 9.46 5.19
N ALA A 331 -10.37 10.58 4.66
CA ALA A 331 -11.13 11.42 3.76
C ALA A 331 -10.72 11.09 2.33
N LEU A 332 -11.68 10.62 1.52
CA LEU A 332 -11.46 10.17 0.16
C LEU A 332 -12.12 11.15 -0.82
N ALA A 333 -11.41 11.53 -1.87
CA ALA A 333 -11.96 12.18 -3.05
C ALA A 333 -11.84 11.25 -4.25
N GLY A 334 -12.83 11.23 -5.13
CA GLY A 334 -12.80 10.35 -6.29
C GLY A 334 -13.59 10.85 -7.48
N ILE A 335 -13.34 10.20 -8.62
CA ILE A 335 -14.02 10.45 -9.90
C ILE A 335 -14.60 9.12 -10.40
N GLU A 336 -15.89 9.13 -10.73
CA GLU A 336 -16.65 8.03 -11.34
C GLU A 336 -16.87 8.30 -12.83
N LEU A 337 -16.51 7.32 -13.65
CA LEU A 337 -16.64 7.30 -15.11
C LEU A 337 -17.75 6.33 -15.54
#